data_AF-A0A7W1E0U1-F1
#
_entry.id   AF-A0A7W1E0U1-F1
#
_cell.length_a   1.000
_cell.length_b   1.000
_cell.length_c   1.000
_cell.angle_alpha   90.00
_cell.angle_beta   90.00
_cell.angle_gamma   90.00
#
_symmetry.space_group_name_H-M   'P 1'
#
loop_
_entity.id
_entity.type
_entity.pdbx_description
1 polymer ?
#
loop_
_entity_poly.entity_id
_entity_poly.type
_entity_poly.pdbx_seq_one_letter_code
_entity_poly.pdbx_strand_id
1 'polypeptide(L)'
;AVYGGAGYDAQRRSLCRGPAIVVATPGRLEDLLARGDIVLDDVSFAVVDEADRMADMGFLPAVRRILDTARPNRQTLLFSATLDGDVDVLVKRYQRNPARHDVAEVDNQGDVDHLFWSVERDRRIGLTAGLVKRHGSAMVFCRTKHGADRLTRQLVAAGIGAVAIHGNRTQAQRERALAAFRSGKVQALVATDVAARGIHVEGVPCVVHFDPAADHKDYLHRSGRTGRAGASGIVVTLLGNEHRAAVRGIQRGLGLPERLDQPDGAAHYRVEVAPHAAAPTRHAAATRPKPRVRATRRSGNRRLQSGR
;
A
#
# COMPACT_ATOMS: atom_id res chain seq x y z
N ALA A 1 11.23 2.09 12.14
CA ALA A 1 10.82 2.73 10.88
C ALA A 1 10.62 4.22 11.11
N VAL A 2 10.93 5.04 10.11
CA VAL A 2 11.00 6.50 10.16
C VAL A 2 10.21 7.08 8.99
N TYR A 3 9.04 7.65 9.27
CA TYR A 3 8.14 8.11 8.20
C TYR A 3 7.24 9.28 8.63
N GLY A 4 6.70 10.00 7.65
CA GLY A 4 5.80 11.14 7.88
C GLY A 4 4.44 10.74 8.48
N GLY A 5 3.78 11.66 9.19
CA GLY A 5 2.46 11.41 9.80
C GLY A 5 2.48 10.68 11.15
N ALA A 6 3.66 10.31 11.65
CA ALA A 6 3.89 9.92 13.04
C ALA A 6 4.74 10.99 13.78
N GLY A 7 4.58 11.08 15.10
CA GLY A 7 5.28 12.06 15.93
C GLY A 7 6.80 11.85 15.95
N TYR A 8 7.55 12.96 15.99
CA TYR A 8 9.02 12.94 15.98
C TYR A 8 9.62 12.22 17.20
N ASP A 9 9.10 12.50 18.40
CA ASP A 9 9.69 12.00 19.66
C ASP A 9 9.68 10.47 19.78
N ALA A 10 8.68 9.81 19.21
CA ALA A 10 8.62 8.35 19.21
C ALA A 10 9.71 7.76 18.30
N GLN A 11 9.93 8.36 17.12
CA GLN A 11 10.95 7.92 16.18
C GLN A 11 12.36 8.22 16.71
N ARG A 12 12.58 9.41 17.30
CA ARG A 12 13.84 9.80 17.93
C ARG A 12 14.22 8.83 19.05
N ARG A 13 13.30 8.54 19.97
CA ARG A 13 13.53 7.54 21.04
C ARG A 13 13.85 6.15 20.49
N SER A 14 13.26 5.76 19.36
CA SER A 14 13.59 4.49 18.72
C SER A 14 14.99 4.50 18.10
N LEU A 15 15.45 5.62 17.57
CA LEU A 15 16.80 5.77 17.00
C LEU A 15 17.88 5.81 18.08
N CYS A 16 17.63 6.45 19.22
CA CYS A 16 18.56 6.46 20.36
C CYS A 16 18.86 5.07 20.92
N ARG A 17 18.08 4.04 20.56
CA ARG A 17 18.35 2.65 20.94
C ARG A 17 19.40 1.97 20.05
N GLY A 18 19.94 2.65 19.04
CA GLY A 18 20.93 2.13 18.11
C GLY A 18 20.39 0.97 17.26
N PRO A 19 19.31 1.17 16.48
CA PRO A 19 18.78 0.09 15.64
C PRO A 19 19.79 -0.28 14.55
N ALA A 20 19.98 -1.58 14.33
CA ALA A 20 20.83 -2.08 13.24
C ALA A 20 20.23 -1.84 11.85
N ILE A 21 18.91 -1.68 11.74
CA ILE A 21 18.19 -1.45 10.48
C ILE A 21 17.20 -0.30 10.65
N VAL A 22 17.25 0.65 9.73
CA VAL A 22 16.30 1.77 9.65
C VAL A 22 15.59 1.72 8.30
N VAL A 23 14.27 1.54 8.34
CA VAL A 23 13.38 1.70 7.17
C VAL A 23 12.80 3.10 7.21
N ALA A 24 12.95 3.88 6.13
CA ALA A 24 12.53 5.28 6.14
C ALA A 24 11.95 5.80 4.83
N THR A 25 11.04 6.78 4.91
CA THR A 25 10.63 7.59 3.75
C THR A 25 11.58 8.78 3.58
N PRO A 26 11.95 9.19 2.35
CA PRO A 26 13.01 10.18 2.11
C PRO A 26 12.87 11.47 2.92
N GLY A 27 11.72 12.16 2.84
CA GLY A 27 11.54 13.44 3.53
C GLY A 27 11.74 13.36 5.05
N ARG A 28 11.20 12.34 5.71
CA ARG A 28 11.38 12.19 7.17
C ARG A 28 12.82 11.83 7.55
N LEU A 29 13.51 11.01 6.74
CA LEU A 29 14.90 10.68 7.01
C LEU A 29 15.81 11.91 6.86
N GLU A 30 15.58 12.70 5.81
CA GLU A 30 16.26 13.96 5.58
C GLU A 30 16.06 14.94 6.75
N ASP A 31 14.83 15.09 7.23
CA ASP A 31 14.53 15.93 8.41
C ASP A 31 15.32 15.49 9.65
N LEU A 32 15.45 14.18 9.90
CA LEU A 32 16.18 13.65 11.06
C LEU A 32 17.70 13.78 10.90
N LEU A 33 18.22 13.65 9.68
CA LEU A 33 19.63 13.92 9.37
C LEU A 33 19.97 15.39 9.62
N ALA A 34 19.14 16.30 9.12
CA ALA A 34 19.33 17.75 9.29
C ALA A 34 19.31 18.19 10.77
N ARG A 35 18.58 17.44 11.62
CA ARG A 35 18.52 17.66 13.08
C ARG A 35 19.67 17.01 13.86
N GLY A 36 20.46 16.15 13.22
CA GLY A 36 21.48 15.34 13.89
C GLY A 36 20.90 14.22 14.76
N ASP A 37 19.64 13.83 14.54
CA ASP A 37 18.99 12.74 15.27
C ASP A 37 19.41 11.34 14.77
N ILE A 38 20.03 11.29 13.58
CA ILE A 38 20.63 10.11 12.97
C ILE A 38 21.83 10.52 12.12
N VAL A 39 22.85 9.66 12.06
CA VAL A 39 24.00 9.76 11.16
C VAL A 39 24.15 8.45 10.39
N LEU A 40 24.69 8.49 9.16
CA LEU A 40 24.73 7.32 8.26
C LEU A 40 26.16 6.86 7.91
N ASP A 41 27.16 7.35 8.64
CA ASP A 41 28.58 7.15 8.35
C ASP A 41 29.01 5.68 8.47
N ASP A 42 28.31 4.91 9.30
CA ASP A 42 28.55 3.47 9.52
C ASP A 42 27.67 2.56 8.65
N VAL A 43 26.85 3.12 7.76
CA VAL A 43 25.93 2.34 6.93
C VAL A 43 26.70 1.59 5.83
N SER A 44 26.78 0.27 5.96
CA SER A 44 27.40 -0.62 4.98
C SER A 44 26.45 -1.09 3.87
N PHE A 45 25.12 -0.97 4.08
CA PHE A 45 24.08 -1.35 3.11
C PHE A 45 23.04 -0.24 2.97
N ALA A 46 22.79 0.20 1.74
CA ALA A 46 21.70 1.10 1.40
C ALA A 46 20.72 0.40 0.45
N VAL A 47 19.42 0.51 0.73
CA VAL A 47 18.36 -0.01 -0.13
C VAL A 47 17.48 1.14 -0.59
N VAL A 48 17.32 1.28 -1.90
CA VAL A 48 16.36 2.18 -2.53
C VAL A 48 15.27 1.31 -3.14
N ASP A 49 14.09 1.31 -2.55
CA ASP A 49 12.95 0.48 -2.98
C ASP A 49 11.88 1.32 -3.67
N GLU A 50 11.26 0.81 -4.73
CA GLU A 50 10.32 1.55 -5.61
C GLU A 50 10.90 2.90 -6.10
N ALA A 51 12.11 2.86 -6.67
CA ALA A 51 12.86 4.06 -7.07
C ALA A 51 12.14 4.91 -8.14
N ASP A 52 11.48 4.26 -9.10
CA ASP A 52 10.56 4.87 -10.05
C ASP A 52 9.45 5.67 -9.36
N ARG A 53 8.81 5.11 -8.33
CA ARG A 53 7.78 5.82 -7.58
C ARG A 53 8.35 7.02 -6.82
N MET A 54 9.58 6.92 -6.33
CA MET A 54 10.26 8.09 -5.74
C MET A 54 10.54 9.16 -6.80
N ALA A 55 10.83 8.79 -8.04
CA ALA A 55 10.96 9.71 -9.16
C ALA A 55 9.65 10.43 -9.46
N ASP A 56 8.55 9.68 -9.59
CA ASP A 56 7.21 10.23 -9.84
C ASP A 56 6.75 11.23 -8.76
N MET A 57 7.19 11.02 -7.52
CA MET A 57 6.88 11.89 -6.39
C MET A 57 7.86 13.07 -6.22
N GLY A 58 8.88 13.18 -7.09
CA GLY A 58 9.90 14.23 -7.03
C GLY A 58 10.88 14.08 -5.87
N PHE A 59 11.04 12.87 -5.31
CA PHE A 59 11.89 12.62 -4.14
C PHE A 59 13.35 12.28 -4.46
N LEU A 60 13.71 12.05 -5.72
CA LEU A 60 15.11 11.73 -6.08
C LEU A 60 16.14 12.76 -5.62
N PRO A 61 15.88 14.09 -5.61
CA PRO A 61 16.80 15.04 -4.98
C PRO A 61 17.06 14.74 -3.50
N ALA A 62 16.04 14.38 -2.73
CA ALA A 62 16.17 14.02 -1.31
C ALA A 62 16.92 12.69 -1.14
N VAL A 63 16.57 11.68 -1.94
CA VAL A 63 17.26 10.37 -1.95
C VAL A 63 18.75 10.55 -2.20
N ARG A 64 19.13 11.38 -3.18
CA ARG A 64 20.52 11.68 -3.49
C ARG A 64 21.27 12.27 -2.29
N ARG A 65 20.71 13.31 -1.66
CA ARG A 65 21.32 13.95 -0.48
C ARG A 65 21.50 12.97 0.67
N ILE A 66 20.50 12.12 0.94
CA ILE A 66 20.60 11.06 1.96
C ILE A 66 21.75 10.10 1.62
N LEU A 67 21.78 9.59 0.39
CA LEU A 67 22.81 8.66 -0.07
C LEU A 67 24.21 9.27 -0.12
N ASP A 68 24.33 10.59 -0.30
CA ASP A 68 25.60 11.31 -0.26
C ASP A 68 26.13 11.46 1.18
N THR A 69 25.26 11.45 2.20
CA THR A 69 25.68 11.44 3.61
C THR A 69 26.09 10.06 4.14
N ALA A 70 25.66 8.99 3.47
CA ALA A 70 26.01 7.63 3.87
C ALA A 70 27.42 7.25 3.41
N ARG A 71 28.03 6.26 4.09
CA ARG A 71 29.38 5.75 3.77
C ARG A 71 29.60 5.55 2.25
N PRO A 72 30.72 6.04 1.67
CA PRO A 72 30.98 5.93 0.22
C PRO A 72 31.24 4.52 -0.31
N ASN A 73 31.76 3.61 0.52
CA ASN A 73 32.07 2.22 0.13
C ASN A 73 31.05 1.24 0.71
N ARG A 74 29.78 1.52 0.45
CA ARG A 74 28.64 0.69 0.85
C ARG A 74 28.11 -0.14 -0.32
N GLN A 75 27.42 -1.23 -0.03
CA GLN A 75 26.62 -1.94 -1.01
C GLN A 75 25.27 -1.23 -1.18
N THR A 76 24.92 -0.88 -2.41
CA THR A 76 23.64 -0.25 -2.73
C THR A 76 22.77 -1.19 -3.55
N LEU A 77 21.60 -1.55 -3.01
CA LEU A 77 20.55 -2.29 -3.71
C LEU A 77 19.50 -1.28 -4.18
N LEU A 78 19.07 -1.40 -5.44
CA LEU A 78 18.03 -0.56 -6.02
C LEU A 78 16.97 -1.46 -6.64
N PHE A 79 15.73 -1.27 -6.24
CA PHE A 79 14.55 -1.96 -6.75
C PHE A 79 13.63 -0.95 -7.42
N SER A 80 13.20 -1.26 -8.63
CA SER A 80 12.34 -0.39 -9.43
C SER A 80 11.60 -1.25 -10.45
N ALA A 81 10.34 -0.92 -10.75
CA ALA A 81 9.61 -1.56 -11.84
C ALA A 81 10.04 -0.96 -13.19
N THR A 82 10.41 0.32 -13.22
CA THR A 82 10.99 0.97 -14.41
C THR A 82 12.41 1.47 -14.18
N LEU A 83 13.25 1.36 -15.19
CA LEU A 83 14.61 1.93 -15.23
C LEU A 83 14.67 3.09 -16.24
N ASP A 84 13.74 4.03 -16.14
CA ASP A 84 13.73 5.25 -16.92
C ASP A 84 14.66 6.32 -16.34
N GLY A 85 14.98 7.34 -17.15
CA GLY A 85 16.18 8.17 -17.02
C GLY A 85 16.53 8.66 -15.62
N ASP A 86 15.54 9.14 -14.88
CA ASP A 86 15.70 9.66 -13.52
C ASP A 86 16.19 8.60 -12.51
N VAL A 87 15.76 7.34 -12.66
CA VAL A 87 16.20 6.21 -11.85
C VAL A 87 17.60 5.74 -12.28
N ASP A 88 17.91 5.77 -13.58
CA ASP A 88 19.22 5.39 -14.12
C ASP A 88 20.35 6.29 -13.57
N VAL A 89 20.03 7.55 -13.23
CA VAL A 89 20.96 8.45 -12.52
C VAL A 89 21.37 7.88 -11.16
N LEU A 90 20.44 7.27 -10.42
CA LEU A 90 20.76 6.65 -9.13
C LEU A 90 21.65 5.42 -9.30
N VAL A 91 21.36 4.58 -10.28
CA VAL A 91 22.16 3.39 -10.62
C VAL A 91 23.61 3.80 -10.90
N LYS A 92 23.80 4.73 -11.84
CA LYS A 92 25.12 5.20 -12.27
C LYS A 92 25.94 5.84 -11.16
N ARG A 93 25.28 6.58 -10.25
CA ARG A 93 25.97 7.34 -9.20
C ARG A 93 26.25 6.53 -7.94
N TYR A 94 25.34 5.63 -7.55
CA TYR A 94 25.38 4.99 -6.22
C TYR A 94 25.63 3.48 -6.24
N GLN A 95 25.66 2.84 -7.41
CA GLN A 95 26.06 1.44 -7.55
C GLN A 95 27.41 1.33 -8.27
N ARG A 96 28.18 0.30 -7.92
CA ARG A 96 29.47 -0.02 -8.58
C ARG A 96 29.37 -1.41 -9.18
N ASN A 97 29.47 -1.49 -10.50
CA ASN A 97 29.33 -2.74 -11.28
C ASN A 97 28.14 -3.60 -10.80
N PRO A 98 26.90 -3.08 -10.82
CA PRO A 98 25.76 -3.80 -10.28
C PRO A 98 25.42 -5.03 -11.13
N ALA A 99 25.16 -6.16 -10.47
CA ALA A 99 24.42 -7.24 -11.10
C ALA A 99 22.99 -6.78 -11.37
N ARG A 100 22.52 -6.93 -12.61
CA ARG A 100 21.13 -6.65 -12.98
C ARG A 100 20.35 -7.97 -12.96
N HIS A 101 19.28 -7.97 -12.18
CA HIS A 101 18.34 -9.06 -12.12
C HIS A 101 16.99 -8.54 -12.57
N ASP A 102 16.72 -8.71 -13.87
CA ASP A 102 15.44 -8.37 -14.44
C ASP A 102 14.57 -9.62 -14.35
N VAL A 103 13.54 -9.56 -13.53
CA VAL A 103 12.44 -10.51 -13.64
C VAL A 103 11.73 -10.08 -14.90
N ALA A 104 11.94 -10.80 -16.02
CA ALA A 104 11.06 -10.69 -17.17
C ALA A 104 9.63 -10.69 -16.62
N GLU A 105 8.75 -9.83 -17.13
CA GLU A 105 7.33 -9.92 -16.82
C GLU A 105 6.89 -11.35 -17.16
N VAL A 106 6.97 -12.24 -16.18
CA VAL A 106 6.23 -13.46 -16.21
C VAL A 106 4.82 -12.95 -16.32
N ASP A 107 4.09 -13.41 -17.33
CA ASP A 107 2.63 -13.35 -17.45
C ASP A 107 1.98 -14.01 -16.20
N ASN A 108 2.29 -13.46 -15.03
CA ASN A 108 1.71 -13.68 -13.72
C ASN A 108 0.61 -12.62 -13.50
N GLN A 109 0.19 -11.93 -14.55
CA GLN A 109 -1.17 -11.43 -14.61
C GLN A 109 -2.03 -12.69 -14.70
N GLY A 110 -2.66 -13.07 -13.59
CA GLY A 110 -3.87 -13.89 -13.72
C GLY A 110 -4.84 -13.19 -14.68
N ASP A 111 -5.80 -13.92 -15.23
CA ASP A 111 -6.73 -13.38 -16.22
C ASP A 111 -7.44 -12.13 -15.65
N VAL A 112 -7.01 -10.92 -16.05
CA VAL A 112 -7.57 -9.65 -15.60
C VAL A 112 -8.40 -9.05 -16.72
N ASP A 113 -9.70 -8.96 -16.49
CA ASP A 113 -10.61 -8.29 -17.40
C ASP A 113 -10.51 -6.78 -17.23
N HIS A 114 -10.06 -6.08 -18.28
CA HIS A 114 -9.98 -4.62 -18.33
C HIS A 114 -11.19 -4.03 -19.07
N LEU A 115 -12.13 -3.45 -18.31
CA LEU A 115 -13.35 -2.84 -18.84
C LEU A 115 -13.30 -1.31 -18.76
N PHE A 116 -13.74 -0.64 -19.82
CA PHE A 116 -13.80 0.82 -19.90
C PHE A 116 -15.22 1.28 -20.17
N TRP A 117 -15.89 1.83 -19.15
CA TRP A 117 -17.31 2.19 -19.21
C TRP A 117 -17.52 3.68 -19.38
N SER A 118 -18.18 4.07 -20.47
CA SER A 118 -18.69 5.43 -20.65
C SER A 118 -19.92 5.60 -19.77
N VAL A 119 -19.81 6.37 -18.68
CA VAL A 119 -20.85 6.50 -17.66
C VAL A 119 -21.07 7.96 -17.27
N GLU A 120 -22.35 8.35 -17.26
CA GLU A 120 -22.84 9.60 -16.68
C GLU A 120 -22.55 9.69 -15.17
N ARG A 121 -22.30 10.90 -14.69
CA ARG A 121 -21.75 11.13 -13.33
C ARG A 121 -22.66 10.60 -12.21
N ASP A 122 -23.96 10.75 -12.38
CA ASP A 122 -25.00 10.30 -11.45
C ASP A 122 -25.06 8.77 -11.30
N ARG A 123 -24.80 8.03 -12.39
CA ARG A 123 -24.81 6.56 -12.40
C ARG A 123 -23.58 5.91 -11.76
N ARG A 124 -22.44 6.63 -11.70
CA ARG A 124 -21.16 6.05 -11.25
C ARG A 124 -21.21 5.46 -9.85
N ILE A 125 -21.92 6.10 -8.92
CA ILE A 125 -22.04 5.62 -7.54
C ILE A 125 -22.77 4.27 -7.49
N GLY A 126 -23.92 4.18 -8.17
CA GLY A 126 -24.73 2.96 -8.22
C GLY A 126 -23.96 1.79 -8.85
N LEU A 127 -23.25 2.05 -9.95
CA LEU A 127 -22.42 1.04 -10.62
C LEU A 127 -21.26 0.58 -9.73
N THR A 128 -20.56 1.51 -9.08
CA THR A 128 -19.47 1.17 -8.17
C THR A 128 -19.98 0.32 -7.00
N ALA A 129 -21.13 0.68 -6.41
CA ALA A 129 -21.74 -0.12 -5.35
C ALA A 129 -22.16 -1.51 -5.85
N GLY A 130 -22.69 -1.61 -7.07
CA GLY A 130 -23.03 -2.89 -7.70
C GLY A 130 -21.81 -3.80 -7.91
N LEU A 131 -20.69 -3.23 -8.38
CA LEU A 131 -19.41 -3.93 -8.54
C LEU A 131 -18.90 -4.44 -7.19
N VAL A 132 -18.89 -3.60 -6.15
CA VAL A 132 -18.46 -4.01 -4.82
C VAL A 132 -19.33 -5.14 -4.26
N LYS A 133 -20.66 -5.05 -4.42
CA LYS A 133 -21.59 -6.12 -3.97
C LYS A 133 -21.33 -7.43 -4.69
N ARG A 134 -21.12 -7.39 -6.01
CA ARG A 134 -20.92 -8.59 -6.82
C ARG A 134 -19.60 -9.28 -6.52
N HIS A 135 -18.51 -8.53 -6.37
CA HIS A 135 -17.18 -9.09 -6.18
C HIS A 135 -16.78 -9.23 -4.70
N GLY A 136 -17.68 -8.88 -3.77
CA GLY A 136 -17.48 -8.97 -2.32
C GLY A 136 -16.61 -7.84 -1.75
N SER A 137 -15.51 -7.50 -2.43
CA SER A 137 -14.69 -6.35 -2.07
C SER A 137 -14.05 -5.68 -3.30
N ALA A 138 -13.79 -4.37 -3.19
CA ALA A 138 -13.10 -3.63 -4.23
C ALA A 138 -12.16 -2.54 -3.71
N MET A 139 -11.10 -2.29 -4.46
CA MET A 139 -10.27 -1.10 -4.31
C MET A 139 -10.73 -0.03 -5.30
N VAL A 140 -11.11 1.14 -4.80
CA VAL A 140 -11.74 2.19 -5.60
C VAL A 140 -10.83 3.40 -5.67
N PHE A 141 -10.32 3.73 -6.85
CA PHE A 141 -9.42 4.85 -7.07
C PHE A 141 -10.18 6.10 -7.51
N CYS A 142 -9.88 7.22 -6.86
CA CYS A 142 -10.38 8.54 -7.21
C CYS A 142 -9.24 9.56 -7.20
N ARG A 143 -9.45 10.71 -7.85
CA ARG A 143 -8.37 11.67 -8.10
C ARG A 143 -7.98 12.49 -6.87
N THR A 144 -8.93 12.86 -6.03
CA THR A 144 -8.70 13.86 -4.96
C THR A 144 -9.07 13.33 -3.59
N LYS A 145 -8.36 13.82 -2.57
CA LYS A 145 -8.61 13.46 -1.15
C LYS A 145 -10.04 13.78 -0.69
N HIS A 146 -10.57 14.94 -1.09
CA HIS A 146 -11.95 15.32 -0.80
C HIS A 146 -12.95 14.48 -1.59
N GLY A 147 -12.60 14.09 -2.81
CA GLY A 147 -13.34 13.11 -3.60
C GLY A 147 -13.44 11.75 -2.91
N ALA A 148 -12.32 11.26 -2.35
CA ALA A 148 -12.29 9.99 -1.60
C ALA A 148 -13.24 10.00 -0.40
N ASP A 149 -13.23 11.07 0.39
CA ASP A 149 -14.13 11.24 1.54
C ASP A 149 -15.61 11.32 1.12
N ARG A 150 -15.89 12.04 0.03
CA ARG A 150 -17.25 12.17 -0.52
C ARG A 150 -17.76 10.83 -1.04
N LEU A 151 -16.96 10.16 -1.86
CA LEU A 151 -17.29 8.86 -2.45
C LEU A 151 -17.50 7.81 -1.37
N THR A 152 -16.66 7.79 -0.33
CA THR A 152 -16.85 6.89 0.83
C THR A 152 -18.21 7.07 1.47
N ARG A 153 -18.63 8.32 1.74
CA ARG A 153 -19.96 8.59 2.31
C ARG A 153 -21.09 8.17 1.37
N GLN A 154 -20.94 8.40 0.07
CA GLN A 154 -21.93 8.01 -0.93
C GLN A 154 -22.06 6.48 -1.05
N LEU A 155 -20.95 5.75 -1.00
CA LEU A 155 -20.96 4.28 -0.99
C LEU A 155 -21.59 3.72 0.30
N VAL A 156 -21.29 4.33 1.45
CA VAL A 156 -21.95 3.97 2.72
C VAL A 156 -23.46 4.21 2.65
N ALA A 157 -23.89 5.34 2.11
CA ALA A 157 -25.32 5.62 1.88
C ALA A 157 -25.97 4.62 0.91
N ALA A 158 -25.21 4.07 -0.05
CA ALA A 158 -25.65 3.02 -0.97
C ALA A 158 -25.57 1.59 -0.36
N GLY A 159 -25.29 1.48 0.94
CA GLY A 159 -25.24 0.21 1.68
C GLY A 159 -23.93 -0.56 1.53
N ILE A 160 -22.83 0.10 1.17
CA ILE A 160 -21.50 -0.50 1.07
C ILE A 160 -20.65 -0.07 2.26
N GLY A 161 -20.15 -1.02 3.05
CA GLY A 161 -19.12 -0.70 4.04
C GLY A 161 -17.87 -0.16 3.33
N ALA A 162 -17.52 1.11 3.54
CA ALA A 162 -16.42 1.74 2.85
C ALA A 162 -15.53 2.57 3.79
N VAL A 163 -14.24 2.67 3.46
CA VAL A 163 -13.29 3.54 4.17
C VAL A 163 -12.31 4.18 3.18
N ALA A 164 -11.86 5.40 3.47
CA ALA A 164 -10.92 6.15 2.62
C ALA A 164 -9.48 6.16 3.16
N ILE A 165 -8.51 6.04 2.24
CA ILE A 165 -7.09 6.33 2.47
C ILE A 165 -6.59 7.39 1.48
N HIS A 166 -6.14 8.52 2.01
CA HIS A 166 -5.59 9.65 1.24
C HIS A 166 -4.55 10.40 2.07
N GLY A 167 -3.83 11.36 1.48
CA GLY A 167 -2.73 12.09 2.14
C GLY A 167 -3.09 12.82 3.45
N ASN A 168 -4.35 13.23 3.62
CA ASN A 168 -4.81 13.84 4.89
C ASN A 168 -5.07 12.83 6.04
N ARG A 169 -4.90 11.52 5.83
CA ARG A 169 -5.07 10.52 6.89
C ARG A 169 -3.78 10.39 7.70
N THR A 170 -3.90 10.38 9.03
CA THR A 170 -2.78 10.03 9.89
C THR A 170 -2.40 8.57 9.69
N GLN A 171 -1.17 8.19 10.05
CA GLN A 171 -0.72 6.80 9.90
C GLN A 171 -1.66 5.82 10.63
N ALA A 172 -2.05 6.12 11.87
CA ALA A 172 -2.96 5.29 12.64
C ALA A 172 -4.35 5.16 11.97
N GLN A 173 -4.80 6.20 11.27
CA GLN A 173 -6.04 6.12 10.48
C GLN A 173 -5.86 5.22 9.25
N ARG A 174 -4.72 5.32 8.54
CA ARG A 174 -4.40 4.46 7.39
C ARG A 174 -4.35 2.99 7.82
N GLU A 175 -3.63 2.68 8.90
CA GLU A 175 -3.52 1.31 9.45
C GLU A 175 -4.88 0.74 9.84
N ARG A 176 -5.72 1.54 10.51
CA ARG A 176 -7.09 1.12 10.88
C ARG A 176 -7.96 0.86 9.65
N ALA A 177 -7.87 1.72 8.62
CA ALA A 177 -8.60 1.54 7.37
C ALA A 177 -8.17 0.25 6.65
N LEU A 178 -6.87 -0.01 6.57
CA LEU A 178 -6.32 -1.23 5.98
C LEU A 178 -6.73 -2.49 6.75
N ALA A 179 -6.66 -2.45 8.07
CA ALA A 179 -7.10 -3.56 8.91
C ALA A 179 -8.59 -3.84 8.74
N ALA A 180 -9.43 -2.79 8.68
CA ALA A 180 -10.86 -2.94 8.44
C ALA A 180 -11.15 -3.57 7.06
N PHE A 181 -10.43 -3.18 6.02
CA PHE A 181 -10.60 -3.75 4.68
C PHE A 181 -10.12 -5.20 4.61
N ARG A 182 -8.90 -5.50 5.09
CA ARG A 182 -8.32 -6.86 5.07
C ARG A 182 -9.11 -7.87 5.92
N SER A 183 -9.78 -7.41 6.98
CA SER A 183 -10.64 -8.27 7.81
C SER A 183 -12.05 -8.46 7.24
N GLY A 184 -12.38 -7.81 6.12
CA GLY A 184 -13.72 -7.85 5.53
C GLY A 184 -14.76 -7.00 6.28
N LYS A 185 -14.36 -6.24 7.32
CA LYS A 185 -15.27 -5.33 8.05
C LYS A 185 -15.85 -4.24 7.14
N VAL A 186 -15.09 -3.85 6.12
CA VAL A 186 -15.55 -2.98 5.02
C VAL A 186 -15.23 -3.64 3.70
N GLN A 187 -16.11 -3.43 2.71
CA GLN A 187 -16.04 -4.02 1.38
C GLN A 187 -15.30 -3.13 0.38
N ALA A 188 -15.28 -1.81 0.59
CA ALA A 188 -14.62 -0.87 -0.31
C ALA A 188 -13.50 -0.10 0.38
N LEU A 189 -12.31 -0.11 -0.24
CA LEU A 189 -11.20 0.77 0.12
C LEU A 189 -11.06 1.87 -0.93
N VAL A 190 -11.47 3.09 -0.59
CA VAL A 190 -11.39 4.25 -1.48
C VAL A 190 -10.03 4.92 -1.33
N ALA A 191 -9.28 5.09 -2.42
CA ALA A 191 -7.93 5.64 -2.36
C ALA A 191 -7.65 6.68 -3.45
N THR A 192 -6.70 7.56 -3.16
CA THR A 192 -6.01 8.38 -4.17
C THR A 192 -4.68 7.72 -4.55
N ASP A 193 -4.17 7.97 -5.75
CA ASP A 193 -2.91 7.38 -6.25
C ASP A 193 -1.76 7.51 -5.26
N VAL A 194 -1.51 8.74 -4.80
CA VAL A 194 -0.45 9.05 -3.83
C VAL A 194 -0.57 8.24 -2.54
N ALA A 195 -1.80 7.94 -2.12
CA ALA A 195 -2.02 7.25 -0.86
C ALA A 195 -2.06 5.73 -1.01
N ALA A 196 -2.34 5.22 -2.20
CA ALA A 196 -2.26 3.81 -2.53
C ALA A 196 -0.82 3.35 -2.78
N ARG A 197 0.07 4.25 -3.21
CA ARG A 197 1.52 3.98 -3.31
C ARG A 197 2.06 3.60 -1.91
N GLY A 198 2.75 2.47 -1.82
CA GLY A 198 3.29 1.91 -0.57
C GLY A 198 2.28 1.17 0.33
N ILE A 199 1.03 0.97 -0.12
CA ILE A 199 0.07 0.10 0.57
C ILE A 199 0.13 -1.30 -0.05
N HIS A 200 0.46 -2.31 0.75
CA HIS A 200 0.33 -3.73 0.34
C HIS A 200 -1.11 -4.21 0.47
N VAL A 201 -1.97 -3.79 -0.46
CA VAL A 201 -3.30 -4.38 -0.65
C VAL A 201 -3.28 -4.99 -2.05
N GLU A 202 -3.25 -6.31 -2.07
CA GLU A 202 -3.06 -7.15 -3.26
C GLU A 202 -4.07 -8.30 -3.21
N GLY A 203 -4.36 -8.91 -4.36
CA GLY A 203 -5.34 -10.00 -4.45
C GLY A 203 -6.79 -9.54 -4.21
N VAL A 204 -7.10 -8.27 -4.52
CA VAL A 204 -8.47 -7.76 -4.42
C VAL A 204 -9.28 -8.26 -5.62
N PRO A 205 -10.49 -8.80 -5.43
CA PRO A 205 -11.37 -9.29 -6.50
C PRO A 205 -11.65 -8.27 -7.61
N CYS A 206 -11.81 -7.00 -7.24
CA CYS A 206 -12.22 -5.94 -8.16
C CYS A 206 -11.43 -4.65 -7.88
N VAL A 207 -10.96 -4.01 -8.95
CA VAL A 207 -10.42 -2.65 -8.92
C VAL A 207 -11.35 -1.76 -9.73
N VAL A 208 -11.74 -0.63 -9.15
CA VAL A 208 -12.58 0.38 -9.83
C VAL A 208 -11.80 1.67 -9.95
N HIS A 209 -11.52 2.11 -11.17
CA HIS A 209 -11.08 3.48 -11.42
C HIS A 209 -12.32 4.36 -11.52
N PHE A 210 -12.76 4.90 -10.39
CA PHE A 210 -13.92 5.81 -10.33
C PHE A 210 -13.64 7.12 -11.10
N ASP A 211 -12.39 7.58 -11.01
CA ASP A 211 -11.80 8.55 -11.92
C ASP A 211 -10.71 7.84 -12.75
N PRO A 212 -10.62 8.07 -14.08
CA PRO A 212 -9.53 7.52 -14.89
C PRO A 212 -8.14 7.90 -14.34
N ALA A 213 -7.18 7.00 -14.55
CA ALA A 213 -5.76 7.27 -14.28
C ALA A 213 -5.24 8.43 -15.14
N ALA A 214 -4.16 9.07 -14.71
CA ALA A 214 -3.54 10.16 -15.47
C ALA A 214 -2.84 9.64 -16.73
N ASP A 215 -2.18 8.48 -16.62
CA ASP A 215 -1.45 7.82 -17.69
C ASP A 215 -1.49 6.28 -17.55
N HIS A 216 -0.80 5.60 -18.47
CA HIS A 216 -0.75 4.14 -18.53
C HIS A 216 0.06 3.52 -17.39
N LYS A 217 1.10 4.18 -16.87
CA LYS A 217 1.87 3.69 -15.72
C LYS A 217 1.02 3.70 -14.46
N ASP A 218 0.33 4.80 -14.21
CA ASP A 218 -0.62 4.91 -13.11
C ASP A 218 -1.76 3.89 -13.23
N TYR A 219 -2.25 3.66 -14.45
CA TYR A 219 -3.24 2.61 -14.68
C TYR A 219 -2.74 1.23 -14.25
N LEU A 220 -1.53 0.84 -14.63
CA LEU A 220 -0.93 -0.44 -14.23
C LEU A 220 -0.74 -0.53 -12.71
N HIS A 221 -0.28 0.55 -12.07
CA HIS A 221 -0.11 0.59 -10.61
C HIS A 221 -1.41 0.41 -9.82
N ARG A 222 -2.51 0.96 -10.35
CA ARG A 222 -3.85 0.79 -9.78
C ARG A 222 -4.39 -0.62 -10.05
N SER A 223 -4.23 -1.11 -11.28
CA SER A 223 -4.76 -2.39 -11.74
C SER A 223 -4.04 -3.58 -11.11
N GLY A 224 -2.73 -3.46 -10.86
CA GLY A 224 -1.91 -4.49 -10.22
C GLY A 224 -2.26 -4.82 -8.76
N ARG A 225 -3.37 -4.28 -8.24
CA ARG A 225 -3.99 -4.63 -6.94
C ARG A 225 -4.89 -5.87 -7.05
N THR A 226 -5.28 -6.24 -8.27
CA THR A 226 -5.94 -7.50 -8.61
C THR A 226 -5.00 -8.40 -9.43
N GLY A 227 -5.45 -9.62 -9.77
CA GLY A 227 -4.75 -10.46 -10.75
C GLY A 227 -3.44 -11.12 -10.28
N ARG A 228 -3.05 -10.99 -9.01
CA ARG A 228 -1.76 -11.50 -8.51
C ARG A 228 -1.84 -12.96 -8.05
N ALA A 229 -0.73 -13.68 -8.19
CA ALA A 229 -0.55 -15.09 -7.81
C ALA A 229 -1.51 -16.07 -8.51
N GLY A 230 -1.81 -15.81 -9.79
CA GLY A 230 -2.66 -16.68 -10.63
C GLY A 230 -4.17 -16.54 -10.40
N ALA A 231 -4.60 -15.63 -9.52
CA ALA A 231 -6.02 -15.32 -9.32
C ALA A 231 -6.56 -14.44 -10.47
N SER A 232 -7.78 -14.72 -10.95
CA SER A 232 -8.49 -13.85 -11.87
C SER A 232 -8.90 -12.54 -11.21
N GLY A 233 -8.98 -11.47 -11.99
CA GLY A 233 -9.33 -10.14 -11.51
C GLY A 233 -10.20 -9.36 -12.47
N ILE A 234 -10.83 -8.29 -12.00
CA ILE A 234 -11.51 -7.34 -12.89
C ILE A 234 -11.10 -5.90 -12.55
N VAL A 235 -10.82 -5.14 -13.59
CA VAL A 235 -10.54 -3.71 -13.52
C VAL A 235 -11.61 -2.98 -14.32
N VAL A 236 -12.41 -2.16 -13.65
CA VAL A 236 -13.45 -1.34 -14.29
C VAL A 236 -13.07 0.13 -14.22
N THR A 237 -12.89 0.76 -15.38
CA THR A 237 -12.61 2.18 -15.49
C THR A 237 -13.87 2.94 -15.90
N LEU A 238 -14.34 3.83 -15.03
CA LEU A 238 -15.47 4.71 -15.31
C LEU A 238 -14.96 6.01 -15.93
N LEU A 239 -15.54 6.40 -17.06
CA LEU A 239 -15.16 7.63 -17.76
C LEU A 239 -16.38 8.39 -18.25
N GLY A 240 -16.27 9.72 -18.27
CA GLY A 240 -17.23 10.60 -18.93
C GLY A 240 -16.75 10.93 -20.34
N ASN A 241 -17.58 11.64 -21.09
CA ASN A 241 -17.26 12.05 -22.46
C ASN A 241 -15.96 12.88 -22.53
N GLU A 242 -15.70 13.69 -21.51
CA GLU A 242 -14.51 14.55 -21.40
C GLU A 242 -13.19 13.76 -21.29
N HIS A 243 -13.24 12.47 -20.94
CA HIS A 243 -12.05 11.65 -20.69
C HIS A 243 -11.75 10.65 -21.80
N ARG A 244 -12.57 10.57 -22.86
CA ARG A 244 -12.44 9.54 -23.91
C ARG A 244 -11.07 9.56 -24.61
N ALA A 245 -10.57 10.74 -24.98
CA ALA A 245 -9.29 10.87 -25.66
C ALA A 245 -8.11 10.42 -24.78
N ALA A 246 -8.12 10.82 -23.50
CA ALA A 246 -7.10 10.42 -22.54
C ALA A 246 -7.10 8.91 -22.29
N VAL A 247 -8.28 8.30 -22.10
CA VAL A 247 -8.42 6.86 -21.90
C VAL A 247 -7.98 6.06 -23.12
N ARG A 248 -8.26 6.53 -24.34
CA ARG A 248 -7.71 5.89 -25.56
C ARG A 248 -6.18 5.95 -25.61
N GLY A 249 -5.59 7.04 -25.15
CA GLY A 249 -4.13 7.13 -24.99
C GLY A 249 -3.58 6.09 -24.02
N ILE A 250 -4.29 5.85 -22.91
CA ILE A 250 -3.95 4.79 -21.94
C ILE A 250 -4.09 3.40 -22.59
N GLN A 251 -5.22 3.12 -23.27
CA GLN A 251 -5.45 1.84 -23.95
C GLN A 251 -4.33 1.54 -24.96
N ARG A 252 -3.96 2.52 -25.80
CA ARG A 252 -2.82 2.40 -26.73
C ARG A 252 -1.49 2.15 -26.03
N GLY A 253 -1.20 2.89 -24.95
CA GLY A 253 0.03 2.71 -24.17
C GLY A 253 0.14 1.33 -23.52
N LEU A 254 -0.99 0.63 -23.32
CA LEU A 254 -1.07 -0.71 -22.74
C LEU A 254 -1.27 -1.81 -23.79
N GLY A 255 -1.39 -1.47 -25.08
CA GLY A 255 -1.75 -2.44 -26.12
C GLY A 255 -3.16 -3.02 -25.99
N LEU A 256 -4.05 -2.38 -25.20
CA LEU A 256 -5.42 -2.81 -25.02
C LEU A 256 -6.32 -2.32 -26.18
N PRO A 257 -7.39 -3.05 -26.52
CA PRO A 257 -8.36 -2.57 -27.51
C PRO A 257 -8.94 -1.21 -27.10
N GLU A 258 -9.01 -0.25 -28.03
CA GLU A 258 -9.59 1.09 -27.82
C GLU A 258 -11.14 1.07 -27.76
N ARG A 259 -11.69 0.09 -27.03
CA ARG A 259 -13.13 -0.12 -26.88
C ARG A 259 -13.65 0.61 -25.66
N LEU A 260 -14.80 1.27 -25.81
CA LEU A 260 -15.56 1.85 -24.70
C LEU A 260 -16.92 1.17 -24.67
N ASP A 261 -17.19 0.47 -23.58
CA ASP A 261 -18.44 -0.25 -23.38
C ASP A 261 -19.44 0.64 -22.64
N GLN A 262 -20.73 0.33 -22.76
CA GLN A 262 -21.76 0.88 -21.88
C GLN A 262 -22.08 -0.12 -20.77
N PRO A 263 -22.41 0.37 -19.57
CA PRO A 263 -22.76 -0.50 -18.44
C PRO A 263 -24.13 -1.20 -18.60
N ASP A 264 -24.88 -0.91 -19.67
CA ASP A 264 -26.20 -1.49 -19.92
C ASP A 264 -26.20 -2.43 -21.12
N GLY A 265 -26.47 -3.69 -20.81
CA GLY A 265 -26.89 -4.69 -21.78
C GLY A 265 -26.44 -6.06 -21.36
N ALA A 266 -27.17 -6.68 -20.41
CA ALA A 266 -27.39 -8.13 -20.15
C ALA A 266 -26.29 -9.18 -20.47
N ALA A 267 -25.06 -8.79 -20.76
CA ALA A 267 -23.95 -9.63 -21.14
C ALA A 267 -23.05 -9.75 -19.91
N HIS A 268 -23.17 -10.91 -19.28
CA HIS A 268 -22.06 -11.67 -18.70
C HIS A 268 -20.72 -10.94 -18.67
N TYR A 269 -20.39 -10.26 -17.58
CA TYR A 269 -18.99 -10.21 -17.16
C TYR A 269 -18.83 -11.36 -16.17
N ARG A 270 -18.40 -12.50 -16.69
CA ARG A 270 -18.02 -13.66 -15.88
C ARG A 270 -16.67 -13.37 -15.28
N VAL A 271 -16.66 -12.96 -14.02
CA VAL A 271 -15.65 -13.48 -13.11
C VAL A 271 -16.41 -14.01 -11.90
N GLU A 272 -16.59 -15.32 -11.84
CA GLU A 272 -16.86 -15.98 -10.56
C GLU A 272 -15.61 -15.79 -9.71
N VAL A 273 -15.56 -14.68 -8.97
CA VAL A 273 -14.46 -14.48 -8.04
C VAL A 273 -14.74 -15.39 -6.84
N ALA A 274 -13.85 -16.35 -6.59
CA ALA A 274 -13.86 -17.09 -5.34
C ALA A 274 -13.88 -16.07 -4.18
N PRO A 275 -14.75 -16.23 -3.18
CA PRO A 275 -14.84 -15.29 -2.08
C PRO A 275 -13.45 -15.11 -1.46
N HIS A 276 -13.07 -13.84 -1.20
CA HIS A 276 -11.83 -13.50 -0.53
C HIS A 276 -11.72 -14.37 0.71
N ALA A 277 -10.76 -15.32 0.72
CA ALA A 277 -10.53 -16.16 1.86
C ALA A 277 -10.23 -15.23 3.03
N ALA A 278 -11.15 -15.17 3.99
CA ALA A 278 -10.87 -14.52 5.26
C ALA A 278 -9.55 -15.08 5.76
N ALA A 279 -8.58 -14.19 6.04
CA ALA A 279 -7.32 -14.61 6.62
C ALA A 279 -7.62 -15.60 7.76
N PRO A 280 -6.95 -16.76 7.82
CA PRO A 280 -7.27 -17.78 8.80
C PRO A 280 -7.33 -17.12 10.16
N THR A 281 -8.50 -17.22 10.80
CA THR A 281 -8.68 -16.82 12.19
C THR A 281 -7.55 -17.49 12.94
N ARG A 282 -6.61 -16.69 13.44
CA ARG A 282 -5.56 -17.20 14.33
C ARG A 282 -6.28 -18.03 15.38
N HIS A 283 -6.01 -19.34 15.38
CA HIS A 283 -6.48 -20.25 16.41
C HIS A 283 -6.35 -19.53 17.74
N ALA A 284 -7.48 -19.39 18.45
CA ALA A 284 -7.51 -18.88 19.79
C ALA A 284 -6.41 -19.63 20.56
N ALA A 285 -5.35 -18.90 20.93
CA ALA A 285 -4.31 -19.46 21.76
C ALA A 285 -5.01 -19.95 23.03
N ALA A 286 -5.06 -21.27 23.19
CA ALA A 286 -5.59 -21.91 24.38
C ALA A 286 -4.95 -21.21 25.59
N THR A 287 -5.78 -20.55 26.37
CA THR A 287 -5.41 -19.91 27.62
C THR A 287 -4.88 -21.00 28.54
N ARG A 288 -3.56 -21.17 28.61
CA ARG A 288 -2.91 -21.97 29.65
C ARG A 288 -3.32 -21.37 31.00
N PRO A 289 -3.88 -22.18 31.94
CA PRO A 289 -4.19 -21.68 33.26
C PRO A 289 -2.88 -21.30 33.97
N LYS A 290 -2.84 -20.11 34.57
CA LYS A 290 -1.73 -19.64 35.40
C LYS A 290 -1.52 -20.62 36.58
N PRO A 291 -0.27 -20.98 36.93
CA PRO A 291 -0.02 -21.77 38.14
C PRO A 291 -0.39 -20.96 39.38
N ARG A 292 -1.21 -21.53 40.26
CA ARG A 292 -1.46 -21.01 41.61
C ARG A 292 -0.15 -21.07 42.41
N VAL A 293 0.40 -19.91 42.74
CA VAL A 293 1.48 -19.80 43.72
C VAL A 293 0.90 -20.14 45.10
N ARG A 294 1.33 -21.27 45.65
CA ARG A 294 0.96 -21.74 46.99
C ARG A 294 1.80 -20.97 48.00
N ALA A 295 1.18 -20.07 48.77
CA ALA A 295 1.84 -19.35 49.85
C ALA A 295 2.26 -20.33 50.97
N THR A 296 3.55 -20.61 51.07
CA THR A 296 4.14 -21.31 52.21
C THR A 296 4.26 -20.35 53.38
N ARG A 297 3.37 -20.48 54.37
CA ARG A 297 3.54 -19.91 55.71
C ARG A 297 4.75 -20.60 56.37
N ARG A 298 5.84 -19.85 56.55
CA ARG A 298 7.01 -20.29 57.32
C ARG A 298 6.80 -19.89 58.78
N SER A 299 6.59 -20.90 59.63
CA SER A 299 6.54 -20.78 61.08
C SER A 299 7.91 -20.38 61.62
N GLY A 300 8.01 -19.19 62.22
CA GLY A 300 9.15 -18.80 63.03
C GLY A 300 8.95 -19.31 64.46
N ASN A 301 9.79 -20.25 64.89
CA ASN A 301 9.94 -20.57 66.31
C ASN A 301 11.44 -20.63 66.63
N ARG A 302 11.98 -19.52 67.14
CA ARG A 302 13.33 -19.47 67.73
C ARG A 302 13.17 -19.73 69.23
N ARG A 303 13.75 -20.86 69.68
CA ARG A 303 13.88 -21.20 71.09
C ARG A 303 14.90 -20.29 71.78
N LEU A 304 14.47 -19.91 72.98
CA LEU A 304 15.16 -19.36 74.14
C LEU A 304 16.56 -19.94 74.42
N GLN A 305 17.46 -19.07 74.86
CA GLN A 305 18.59 -19.39 75.73
C GLN A 305 18.50 -18.56 77.03
N SER A 306 18.25 -19.26 78.13
CA SER A 306 18.76 -19.05 79.50
C SER A 306 18.31 -20.29 80.30
N GLY A 307 19.07 -20.94 81.17
CA GLY A 307 20.44 -20.84 81.63
C GLY A 307 20.63 -21.93 82.71
N ARG A 308 21.90 -22.31 82.94
CA ARG A 308 22.43 -23.29 83.91
C ARG A 308 22.32 -24.76 83.54
#